data_AF-A0A1Z8LJR6-F1
#
_entry.id   AF-A0A1Z8LJR6-F1
#
_cell.length_a   1.000
_cell.length_b   1.000
_cell.length_c   1.000
_cell.angle_alpha   90.00
_cell.angle_beta   90.00
_cell.angle_gamma   90.00
#
_symmetry.space_group_name_H-M   'P 1'
#
loop_
_entity.id
_entity.type
_entity.pdbx_description
1 polymer ?
#
loop_
_entity_poly.entity_id
_entity_poly.type
_entity_poly.pdbx_seq_one_letter_code
_entity_poly.pdbx_strand_id
1 'polypeptide(L)'
;MATLKHKRGTSDPSTSNVAVGELAINTTDGGLFTQTDGGSVVEIGGGGGGLSSDSYENTVGGTNAGNALTSGSVSNTFLGSNAGRLIDTGDRNIAIGRYALYTATSASDNVGIGYNSLYATTGDDNTTVGSYAGRNISSGASNTVIGKSAGDQITTGSNGVCIGANAGKAITTGSNYVVIGYDSAFTSTSPSMTVAIGQNSLYSGSSAIRNTVVGYNSAYNATTGDDNCCFGVDAGKFLTTGSSNILIGFEGGATSGAAGLTTGSNNIIIGKSTASSSTTVSNEITLGNTNITKFRVPGLNF
;
A
#
# COMPACT_ATOMS: atom_id res chain seq x y z
N MET A 1 28.67 57.16 -29.70
CA MET A 1 29.10 56.45 -28.47
C MET A 1 27.90 56.39 -27.52
N ALA A 2 27.18 55.28 -27.50
CA ALA A 2 26.06 55.08 -26.56
C ALA A 2 26.62 54.54 -25.24
N THR A 3 26.44 55.30 -24.17
CA THR A 3 26.93 54.97 -22.83
C THR A 3 26.04 53.88 -22.23
N LEU A 4 26.59 52.68 -22.00
CA LEU A 4 25.93 51.64 -21.20
C LEU A 4 25.77 52.14 -19.76
N LYS A 5 24.53 52.38 -19.31
CA LYS A 5 24.24 52.67 -17.89
C LYS A 5 24.21 51.35 -17.11
N HIS A 6 25.29 51.03 -16.40
CA HIS A 6 25.24 49.99 -15.35
C HIS A 6 24.43 50.51 -14.16
N LYS A 7 23.28 49.89 -13.89
CA LYS A 7 22.57 50.01 -12.62
C LYS A 7 23.38 49.20 -11.59
N ARG A 8 24.27 49.87 -10.84
CA ARG A 8 25.00 49.22 -9.73
C ARG A 8 24.00 48.85 -8.65
N GLY A 9 23.86 47.56 -8.36
CA GLY A 9 23.23 47.10 -7.13
C GLY A 9 23.98 47.69 -5.93
N THR A 10 23.25 48.15 -4.93
CA THR A 10 23.81 48.63 -3.67
C THR A 10 24.38 47.42 -2.93
N SER A 11 25.71 47.28 -2.92
CA SER A 11 26.40 46.30 -2.09
C SER A 11 26.36 46.76 -0.63
N ASP A 12 25.53 46.12 0.19
CA ASP A 12 25.75 46.08 1.63
C ASP A 12 26.89 45.07 1.89
N PRO A 13 28.03 45.45 2.48
CA PRO A 13 29.14 44.53 2.72
C PRO A 13 28.83 43.41 3.74
N SER A 14 27.66 43.45 4.39
CA SER A 14 27.22 42.41 5.33
C SER A 14 26.31 41.34 4.72
N THR A 15 25.84 41.51 3.47
CA THR A 15 25.05 40.49 2.75
C THR A 15 25.43 40.46 1.25
N SER A 16 26.25 39.50 0.86
CA SER A 16 26.78 39.32 -0.51
C SER A 16 25.74 38.77 -1.50
N ASN A 17 24.66 39.50 -1.74
CA ASN A 17 23.67 39.16 -2.77
C ASN A 17 23.88 40.03 -4.01
N VAL A 18 24.18 39.42 -5.15
CA VAL A 18 24.24 40.09 -6.46
C VAL A 18 22.97 39.72 -7.23
N ALA A 19 22.12 40.71 -7.50
CA ALA A 19 20.96 40.56 -8.38
C ALA A 19 21.29 41.12 -9.78
N VAL A 20 21.14 40.29 -10.82
CA VAL A 20 21.28 40.70 -12.23
C VAL A 20 19.97 40.38 -12.95
N GLY A 21 19.07 41.35 -13.05
CA GLY A 21 17.72 41.10 -13.58
C GLY A 21 16.88 40.26 -12.61
N GLU A 22 16.17 39.23 -13.11
CA GLU A 22 15.40 38.28 -12.29
C GLU A 22 16.27 37.17 -11.64
N LEU A 23 17.59 37.21 -11.89
CA LEU A 23 18.55 36.28 -11.34
C LEU A 23 19.09 36.78 -10.00
N ALA A 24 18.88 36.02 -8.92
CA ALA A 24 19.49 36.25 -7.62
C ALA A 24 20.52 35.15 -7.33
N ILE A 25 21.78 35.54 -7.12
CA ILE A 25 22.86 34.61 -6.76
C ILE A 25 23.13 34.75 -5.26
N ASN A 26 22.85 33.70 -4.48
CA ASN A 26 23.25 33.63 -3.07
C ASN A 26 24.68 33.09 -3.00
N THR A 27 25.65 33.98 -2.84
CA THR A 27 27.07 33.62 -2.82
C THR A 27 27.55 33.02 -1.50
N THR A 28 26.69 32.98 -0.46
CA THR A 28 27.03 32.46 0.86
C THR A 28 26.99 30.93 0.90
N ASP A 29 26.04 30.32 0.15
CA ASP A 29 25.80 28.87 0.15
C ASP A 29 25.95 28.22 -1.23
N GLY A 30 26.28 28.99 -2.28
CA GLY A 30 26.58 28.47 -3.62
C GLY A 30 25.37 28.06 -4.48
N GLY A 31 24.14 28.41 -4.06
CA GLY A 31 22.92 28.15 -4.82
C GLY A 31 22.61 29.22 -5.88
N LEU A 32 22.15 28.78 -7.06
CA LEU A 32 21.64 29.62 -8.15
C LEU A 32 20.10 29.67 -8.11
N PHE A 33 19.51 30.86 -8.00
CA PHE A 33 18.06 31.05 -8.18
C PHE A 33 17.78 31.75 -9.51
N THR A 34 17.09 31.07 -10.42
CA THR A 34 16.44 31.72 -11.57
C THR A 34 14.93 31.77 -11.31
N GLN A 35 14.39 32.97 -11.10
CA GLN A 35 12.99 33.23 -11.34
C GLN A 35 12.89 33.67 -12.81
N THR A 36 12.11 32.96 -13.61
CA THR A 36 11.67 33.43 -14.92
C THR A 36 10.17 33.62 -14.81
N ASP A 37 9.75 34.88 -14.77
CA ASP A 37 8.47 35.35 -15.27
C ASP A 37 7.25 34.59 -14.69
N GLY A 38 7.00 34.80 -13.39
CA GLY A 38 5.63 34.73 -12.86
C GLY A 38 5.03 33.37 -12.49
N GLY A 39 5.81 32.31 -12.21
CA GLY A 39 5.19 31.06 -11.76
C GLY A 39 6.00 30.07 -10.92
N SER A 40 7.32 30.01 -10.99
CA SER A 40 8.09 29.01 -10.20
C SER A 40 9.52 29.46 -9.96
N VAL A 41 9.99 29.26 -8.72
CA VAL A 41 11.40 29.41 -8.34
C VAL A 41 12.04 28.03 -8.48
N VAL A 42 13.04 27.91 -9.35
CA VAL A 42 13.87 26.70 -9.48
C VAL A 42 15.21 26.97 -8.82
N GLU A 43 15.55 26.17 -7.81
CA GLU A 43 16.88 26.13 -7.19
C GLU A 43 17.77 25.18 -8.01
N ILE A 44 18.88 25.69 -8.55
CA ILE A 44 19.92 24.86 -9.19
C ILE A 44 21.16 24.91 -8.28
N GLY A 45 21.26 23.94 -7.37
CA GLY A 45 22.43 23.72 -6.54
C GLY A 45 23.37 22.69 -7.15
N GLY A 46 24.62 23.08 -7.41
CA GLY A 46 25.68 22.19 -7.87
C GLY A 46 25.96 21.05 -6.88
N GLY A 47 26.29 19.87 -7.40
CA GLY A 47 26.68 18.69 -6.62
C GLY A 47 25.57 17.98 -5.82
N GLY A 48 24.39 18.59 -5.68
CA GLY A 48 23.28 17.99 -4.93
C GLY A 48 21.91 18.55 -5.34
N GLY A 49 21.24 17.89 -6.28
CA GLY A 49 19.79 17.76 -6.25
C GLY A 49 18.92 19.01 -6.40
N GLY A 50 19.21 19.91 -7.34
CA GLY A 50 18.21 20.90 -7.81
C GLY A 50 17.07 20.25 -8.59
N LEU A 51 15.88 20.88 -8.62
CA LEU A 51 14.72 20.45 -9.40
C LEU A 51 14.91 20.80 -10.88
N SER A 52 15.41 19.89 -11.71
CA SER A 52 15.43 20.09 -13.18
C SER A 52 14.30 19.31 -13.84
N SER A 53 13.47 19.98 -14.65
CA SER A 53 12.78 19.33 -15.76
C SER A 53 13.77 19.16 -16.92
N ASP A 54 14.02 17.93 -17.37
CA ASP A 54 14.78 17.73 -18.61
C ASP A 54 13.89 17.95 -19.85
N SER A 55 14.47 17.82 -21.06
CA SER A 55 13.72 17.94 -22.32
C SER A 55 12.67 16.83 -22.55
N TYR A 56 12.58 15.89 -21.62
CA TYR A 56 11.71 14.72 -21.64
C TYR A 56 10.69 14.77 -20.48
N GLU A 57 10.50 15.95 -19.87
CA GLU A 57 9.53 16.25 -18.81
C GLU A 57 9.79 15.52 -17.47
N ASN A 58 11.02 15.02 -17.24
CA ASN A 58 11.37 14.40 -15.96
C ASN A 58 11.74 15.45 -14.91
N THR A 59 11.13 15.43 -13.73
CA THR A 59 11.50 16.27 -12.57
C THR A 59 12.37 15.47 -11.60
N VAL A 60 13.61 15.91 -11.31
CA VAL A 60 14.54 15.18 -10.44
C VAL A 60 15.08 16.08 -9.33
N GLY A 61 15.21 15.59 -8.09
CA GLY A 61 15.78 16.30 -6.95
C GLY A 61 16.34 15.36 -5.87
N GLY A 62 17.48 15.72 -5.26
CA GLY A 62 18.22 14.92 -4.27
C GLY A 62 19.45 14.16 -4.83
N THR A 63 20.36 13.75 -3.94
CA THR A 63 21.62 13.06 -4.31
C THR A 63 21.35 11.75 -5.05
N ASN A 64 21.90 11.59 -6.25
CA ASN A 64 21.75 10.42 -7.13
C ASN A 64 20.30 10.08 -7.54
N ALA A 65 19.34 11.00 -7.37
CA ALA A 65 18.01 10.78 -7.92
C ALA A 65 18.10 10.71 -9.46
N GLY A 66 17.39 9.75 -10.08
CA GLY A 66 17.36 9.60 -11.54
C GLY A 66 18.72 9.39 -12.24
N ASN A 67 19.75 8.90 -11.54
CA ASN A 67 21.12 8.85 -12.09
C ASN A 67 21.28 8.02 -13.37
N ALA A 68 20.41 7.03 -13.60
CA ALA A 68 20.42 6.18 -14.79
C ALA A 68 19.50 6.66 -15.92
N LEU A 69 18.80 7.80 -15.77
CA LEU A 69 17.88 8.30 -16.79
C LEU A 69 18.61 8.49 -18.13
N THR A 70 18.09 7.84 -19.17
CA THR A 70 18.54 8.01 -20.56
C THR A 70 17.55 8.89 -21.33
N SER A 71 17.90 9.31 -22.55
CA SER A 71 17.06 10.16 -23.39
C SER A 71 15.71 9.56 -23.82
N GLY A 72 15.40 8.33 -23.41
CA GLY A 72 14.13 7.66 -23.72
C GLY A 72 13.10 7.66 -22.59
N SER A 73 13.51 7.91 -21.33
CA SER A 73 12.59 7.96 -20.19
C SER A 73 11.87 9.29 -20.12
N VAL A 74 10.54 9.28 -20.05
CA VAL A 74 9.72 10.51 -20.06
C VAL A 74 8.81 10.63 -18.83
N SER A 75 8.54 11.89 -18.45
CA SER A 75 7.51 12.28 -17.48
C SER A 75 7.64 11.65 -16.07
N ASN A 76 8.87 11.41 -15.59
CA ASN A 76 9.12 10.89 -14.25
C ASN A 76 9.25 12.02 -13.20
N THR A 77 8.98 11.74 -11.92
CA THR A 77 9.21 12.66 -10.80
C THR A 77 9.98 11.96 -9.67
N PHE A 78 11.24 12.32 -9.45
CA PHE A 78 12.12 11.69 -8.45
C PHE A 78 12.60 12.70 -7.41
N LEU A 79 12.26 12.50 -6.14
CA LEU A 79 12.62 13.38 -5.04
C LEU A 79 13.17 12.57 -3.85
N GLY A 80 14.46 12.73 -3.55
CA GLY A 80 15.12 12.11 -2.41
C GLY A 80 16.39 11.35 -2.79
N SER A 81 17.22 11.04 -1.78
CA SER A 81 18.49 10.36 -2.03
C SER A 81 18.26 8.99 -2.69
N ASN A 82 18.84 8.81 -3.88
CA ASN A 82 18.70 7.63 -4.73
C ASN A 82 17.25 7.28 -5.13
N ALA A 83 16.33 8.24 -5.14
CA ALA A 83 14.98 8.02 -5.67
C ALA A 83 15.06 7.74 -7.19
N GLY A 84 14.41 6.66 -7.65
CA GLY A 84 14.42 6.28 -9.07
C GLY A 84 15.81 6.05 -9.68
N ARG A 85 16.84 5.76 -8.85
CA ARG A 85 18.25 5.81 -9.27
C ARG A 85 18.56 4.98 -10.51
N LEU A 86 17.98 3.80 -10.62
CA LEU A 86 18.26 2.83 -11.69
C LEU A 86 17.22 2.83 -12.81
N ILE A 87 16.22 3.71 -12.81
CA ILE A 87 15.27 3.83 -13.94
C ILE A 87 16.04 4.34 -15.17
N ASP A 88 16.07 3.54 -16.26
CA ASP A 88 16.79 3.86 -17.51
C ASP A 88 15.88 4.06 -18.72
N THR A 89 14.75 3.34 -18.77
CA THR A 89 13.78 3.28 -19.88
C THR A 89 12.33 3.34 -19.40
N GLY A 90 12.09 3.34 -18.09
CA GLY A 90 10.75 3.46 -17.50
C GLY A 90 10.19 4.88 -17.59
N ASP A 91 8.87 4.97 -17.80
CA ASP A 91 8.14 6.22 -17.98
C ASP A 91 7.11 6.46 -16.88
N ARG A 92 6.73 7.73 -16.68
CA ARG A 92 5.58 8.12 -15.85
C ARG A 92 5.65 7.61 -14.40
N ASN A 93 6.85 7.50 -13.84
CA ASN A 93 7.04 7.06 -12.46
C ASN A 93 7.16 8.23 -11.48
N ILE A 94 6.59 8.10 -10.28
CA ILE A 94 6.76 9.04 -9.16
C ILE A 94 7.52 8.34 -8.05
N ALA A 95 8.75 8.76 -7.75
CA ALA A 95 9.56 8.25 -6.64
C ALA A 95 9.86 9.37 -5.62
N ILE A 96 9.21 9.37 -4.46
CA ILE A 96 9.41 10.39 -3.43
C ILE A 96 9.84 9.74 -2.12
N GLY A 97 11.09 9.92 -1.73
CA GLY A 97 11.68 9.34 -0.53
C GLY A 97 13.01 8.66 -0.82
N ARG A 98 13.83 8.52 0.21
CA ARG A 98 15.11 7.83 0.07
C ARG A 98 14.89 6.37 -0.35
N TYR A 99 15.52 5.98 -1.46
CA TYR A 99 15.41 4.66 -2.10
C TYR A 99 14.00 4.28 -2.58
N ALA A 100 13.08 5.24 -2.78
CA ALA A 100 11.85 4.94 -3.50
C ALA A 100 12.17 4.54 -4.95
N LEU A 101 11.57 3.46 -5.47
CA LEU A 101 11.81 2.96 -6.85
C LEU A 101 13.30 2.74 -7.21
N TYR A 102 14.13 2.37 -6.23
CA TYR A 102 15.59 2.37 -6.40
C TYR A 102 16.11 1.45 -7.52
N THR A 103 15.53 0.26 -7.70
CA THR A 103 15.96 -0.74 -8.70
C THR A 103 15.01 -0.93 -9.88
N ALA A 104 14.12 0.02 -10.14
CA ALA A 104 13.03 -0.11 -11.12
C ALA A 104 13.43 0.14 -12.59
N THR A 105 14.38 -0.63 -13.15
CA THR A 105 15.07 -0.27 -14.42
C THR A 105 14.16 0.16 -15.57
N SER A 106 13.15 -0.65 -15.91
CA SER A 106 12.25 -0.44 -17.06
C SER A 106 10.77 -0.35 -16.67
N ALA A 107 10.47 -0.27 -15.37
CA ALA A 107 9.09 -0.27 -14.89
C ALA A 107 8.45 1.10 -15.17
N SER A 108 7.18 1.11 -15.57
CA SER A 108 6.44 2.31 -15.92
C SER A 108 5.17 2.47 -15.09
N ASP A 109 4.66 3.69 -15.03
CA ASP A 109 3.36 4.01 -14.41
C ASP A 109 3.29 3.66 -12.90
N ASN A 110 4.44 3.69 -12.20
CA ASN A 110 4.50 3.40 -10.78
C ASN A 110 4.58 4.67 -9.90
N VAL A 111 3.94 4.63 -8.73
CA VAL A 111 4.02 5.67 -7.70
C VAL A 111 4.60 5.07 -6.44
N GLY A 112 5.85 5.37 -6.09
CA GLY A 112 6.50 5.00 -4.84
C GLY A 112 6.77 6.22 -3.94
N ILE A 113 6.03 6.35 -2.84
CA ILE A 113 6.21 7.44 -1.86
C ILE A 113 6.57 6.85 -0.48
N GLY A 114 7.70 7.26 0.09
CA GLY A 114 8.21 6.82 1.40
C GLY A 114 9.61 6.20 1.35
N TYR A 115 10.22 6.01 2.52
CA TYR A 115 11.52 5.34 2.64
C TYR A 115 11.45 3.87 2.20
N ASN A 116 12.24 3.48 1.19
CA ASN A 116 12.21 2.15 0.55
C ASN A 116 10.82 1.72 0.02
N SER A 117 9.97 2.68 -0.34
CA SER A 117 8.69 2.38 -0.99
C SER A 117 8.94 1.84 -2.40
N LEU A 118 8.38 0.67 -2.74
CA LEU A 118 8.56 0.02 -4.05
C LEU A 118 10.04 -0.09 -4.48
N TYR A 119 10.91 -0.53 -3.57
CA TYR A 119 12.37 -0.55 -3.77
C TYR A 119 12.82 -1.40 -4.97
N ALA A 120 12.18 -2.56 -5.17
CA ALA A 120 12.56 -3.52 -6.19
C ALA A 120 11.39 -4.02 -7.03
N THR A 121 11.06 -3.26 -8.08
CA THR A 121 10.01 -3.61 -9.04
C THR A 121 10.49 -3.66 -10.49
N THR A 122 9.95 -4.60 -11.23
CA THR A 122 9.97 -4.69 -12.69
C THR A 122 8.54 -4.74 -13.25
N GLY A 123 7.53 -4.55 -12.39
CA GLY A 123 6.11 -4.54 -12.76
C GLY A 123 5.58 -3.12 -12.83
N ASP A 124 4.50 -2.96 -13.59
CA ASP A 124 3.91 -1.66 -13.91
C ASP A 124 2.66 -1.38 -13.07
N ASP A 125 2.18 -0.15 -13.11
CA ASP A 125 0.90 0.28 -12.53
C ASP A 125 0.78 0.10 -10.99
N ASN A 126 1.89 0.10 -10.24
CA ASN A 126 1.85 -0.04 -8.79
C ASN A 126 1.83 1.33 -8.08
N THR A 127 0.92 1.51 -7.13
CA THR A 127 0.87 2.68 -6.24
C THR A 127 1.21 2.27 -4.81
N THR A 128 2.34 2.73 -4.27
CA THR A 128 2.82 2.45 -2.92
C THR A 128 3.08 3.73 -2.11
N VAL A 129 2.50 3.82 -0.91
CA VAL A 129 2.65 4.99 -0.02
C VAL A 129 2.93 4.54 1.40
N GLY A 130 4.14 4.76 1.90
CA GLY A 130 4.56 4.43 3.26
C GLY A 130 6.00 3.95 3.33
N SER A 131 6.57 3.93 4.54
CA SER A 131 7.90 3.33 4.72
C SER A 131 7.82 1.82 4.53
N TYR A 132 8.65 1.28 3.63
CA TYR A 132 8.66 -0.13 3.23
C TYR A 132 7.34 -0.65 2.63
N ALA A 133 6.47 0.25 2.15
CA ALA A 133 5.25 -0.15 1.45
C ALA A 133 5.63 -0.80 0.11
N GLY A 134 5.15 -2.03 -0.13
CA GLY A 134 5.38 -2.76 -1.38
C GLY A 134 6.86 -2.96 -1.72
N ARG A 135 7.76 -2.99 -0.73
CA ARG A 135 9.22 -2.94 -0.94
C ARG A 135 9.73 -3.96 -1.95
N ASN A 136 9.20 -5.18 -1.92
CA ASN A 136 9.69 -6.30 -2.72
C ASN A 136 8.79 -6.68 -3.92
N ILE A 137 7.81 -5.82 -4.31
CA ILE A 137 6.94 -6.08 -5.48
C ILE A 137 7.81 -6.18 -6.72
N SER A 138 8.20 -7.41 -7.11
CA SER A 138 9.10 -7.67 -8.22
C SER A 138 8.37 -7.55 -9.55
N SER A 139 7.80 -8.63 -10.08
CA SER A 139 7.03 -8.61 -11.34
C SER A 139 5.53 -8.44 -11.13
N GLY A 140 5.07 -8.23 -9.90
CA GLY A 140 3.68 -7.91 -9.59
C GLY A 140 3.26 -6.56 -10.18
N ALA A 141 2.07 -6.50 -10.75
CA ALA A 141 1.53 -5.30 -11.41
C ALA A 141 0.16 -4.90 -10.85
N SER A 142 -0.20 -3.63 -11.07
CA SER A 142 -1.52 -3.09 -10.73
C SER A 142 -1.90 -3.23 -9.23
N ASN A 143 -0.93 -3.03 -8.33
CA ASN A 143 -1.18 -3.09 -6.88
C ASN A 143 -1.33 -1.70 -6.25
N THR A 144 -2.23 -1.56 -5.27
CA THR A 144 -2.33 -0.37 -4.40
C THR A 144 -1.93 -0.73 -2.98
N VAL A 145 -0.84 -0.15 -2.46
CA VAL A 145 -0.23 -0.53 -1.17
C VAL A 145 0.05 0.70 -0.31
N ILE A 146 -0.75 0.93 0.73
CA ILE A 146 -0.69 2.15 1.55
C ILE A 146 -0.51 1.78 3.03
N GLY A 147 0.58 2.22 3.64
CA GLY A 147 0.88 2.01 5.05
C GLY A 147 2.31 1.53 5.30
N LYS A 148 2.81 1.72 6.52
CA LYS A 148 4.13 1.21 6.90
C LYS A 148 4.17 -0.31 6.77
N SER A 149 5.11 -0.82 5.96
CA SER A 149 5.32 -2.26 5.72
C SER A 149 4.08 -3.00 5.18
N ALA A 150 3.09 -2.29 4.64
CA ALA A 150 1.99 -2.89 3.90
C ALA A 150 2.57 -3.61 2.67
N GLY A 151 2.12 -4.83 2.39
CA GLY A 151 2.56 -5.58 1.20
C GLY A 151 4.09 -5.75 1.06
N ASP A 152 4.84 -5.73 2.16
CA ASP A 152 6.31 -5.68 2.13
C ASP A 152 6.96 -6.86 1.38
N GLN A 153 6.34 -8.03 1.40
CA GLN A 153 6.87 -9.25 0.79
C GLN A 153 6.21 -9.64 -0.54
N ILE A 154 5.31 -8.82 -1.10
CA ILE A 154 4.64 -9.14 -2.37
C ILE A 154 5.73 -9.30 -3.42
N THR A 155 5.79 -10.42 -4.14
CA THR A 155 6.79 -10.62 -5.22
C THR A 155 6.10 -10.55 -6.58
N THR A 156 5.29 -11.57 -6.90
CA THR A 156 4.59 -11.72 -8.18
C THR A 156 3.09 -11.45 -8.07
N GLY A 157 2.60 -11.14 -6.86
CA GLY A 157 1.20 -10.82 -6.63
C GLY A 157 0.75 -9.57 -7.39
N SER A 158 -0.45 -9.62 -7.95
CA SER A 158 -0.96 -8.58 -8.86
C SER A 158 -2.44 -8.30 -8.61
N ASN A 159 -2.92 -7.12 -9.03
CA ASN A 159 -4.32 -6.70 -8.86
C ASN A 159 -4.77 -6.71 -7.39
N GLY A 160 -3.89 -6.29 -6.49
CA GLY A 160 -4.08 -6.33 -5.05
C GLY A 160 -4.23 -4.96 -4.40
N VAL A 161 -5.04 -4.87 -3.34
CA VAL A 161 -5.12 -3.70 -2.47
C VAL A 161 -4.64 -4.08 -1.07
N CYS A 162 -3.65 -3.38 -0.52
CA CYS A 162 -3.15 -3.50 0.85
C CYS A 162 -3.16 -2.13 1.53
N ILE A 163 -4.05 -1.88 2.49
CA ILE A 163 -4.15 -0.57 3.16
C ILE A 163 -4.12 -0.74 4.69
N GLY A 164 -3.14 -0.15 5.36
CA GLY A 164 -2.93 -0.24 6.81
C GLY A 164 -1.50 -0.67 7.16
N ALA A 165 -1.04 -0.39 8.37
CA ALA A 165 0.28 -0.84 8.78
C ALA A 165 0.33 -2.38 8.85
N ASN A 166 1.34 -2.96 8.20
CA ASN A 166 1.53 -4.40 7.98
C ASN A 166 0.35 -5.13 7.29
N ALA A 167 -0.58 -4.43 6.65
CA ALA A 167 -1.63 -5.07 5.85
C ALA A 167 -1.00 -5.94 4.76
N GLY A 168 -1.32 -7.23 4.74
CA GLY A 168 -0.79 -8.19 3.76
C GLY A 168 0.74 -8.31 3.77
N LYS A 169 1.39 -8.08 4.91
CA LYS A 169 2.86 -7.99 5.01
C LYS A 169 3.59 -9.21 4.43
N ALA A 170 3.07 -10.41 4.67
CA ALA A 170 3.68 -11.67 4.24
C ALA A 170 3.16 -12.21 2.90
N ILE A 171 2.29 -11.48 2.20
CA ILE A 171 1.81 -11.89 0.87
C ILE A 171 3.03 -11.97 -0.03
N THR A 172 3.29 -13.13 -0.63
CA THR A 172 4.37 -13.32 -1.61
C THR A 172 3.81 -13.48 -3.00
N THR A 173 2.74 -14.26 -3.13
CA THR A 173 2.03 -14.53 -4.39
C THR A 173 0.53 -14.36 -4.22
N GLY A 174 -0.25 -14.59 -5.27
CA GLY A 174 -1.71 -14.44 -5.24
C GLY A 174 -2.19 -13.15 -5.88
N SER A 175 -3.44 -13.16 -6.33
CA SER A 175 -4.00 -12.06 -7.13
C SER A 175 -5.45 -11.78 -6.78
N ASN A 176 -5.90 -10.58 -7.11
CA ASN A 176 -7.29 -10.14 -6.93
C ASN A 176 -7.70 -10.16 -5.45
N TYR A 177 -6.93 -9.49 -4.58
CA TYR A 177 -7.20 -9.41 -3.15
C TYR A 177 -7.46 -7.98 -2.67
N VAL A 178 -8.24 -7.86 -1.60
CA VAL A 178 -8.45 -6.61 -0.87
C VAL A 178 -8.13 -6.85 0.60
N VAL A 179 -7.07 -6.24 1.10
CA VAL A 179 -6.58 -6.38 2.47
C VAL A 179 -6.50 -5.01 3.11
N ILE A 180 -7.37 -4.72 4.07
CA ILE A 180 -7.48 -3.38 4.67
C ILE A 180 -7.56 -3.49 6.19
N GLY A 181 -6.60 -2.92 6.91
CA GLY A 181 -6.56 -2.88 8.36
C GLY A 181 -5.17 -3.11 8.93
N TYR A 182 -4.96 -2.69 10.18
CA TYR A 182 -3.73 -2.99 10.92
C TYR A 182 -3.58 -4.51 11.09
N ASP A 183 -2.44 -5.06 10.65
CA ASP A 183 -2.12 -6.50 10.70
C ASP A 183 -3.19 -7.40 10.02
N SER A 184 -4.00 -6.86 9.10
CA SER A 184 -4.92 -7.68 8.29
C SER A 184 -4.12 -8.58 7.34
N ALA A 185 -4.49 -9.85 7.25
CA ALA A 185 -3.81 -10.88 6.47
C ALA A 185 -2.28 -10.95 6.74
N PHE A 186 -1.85 -10.68 7.98
CA PHE A 186 -0.44 -10.45 8.34
C PHE A 186 0.50 -11.59 7.92
N THR A 187 0.12 -12.85 8.16
CA THR A 187 0.91 -14.03 7.75
C THR A 187 0.41 -14.70 6.47
N SER A 188 -0.54 -14.09 5.76
CA SER A 188 -1.12 -14.72 4.57
C SER A 188 -0.14 -14.65 3.40
N THR A 189 0.22 -15.79 2.80
CA THR A 189 1.26 -15.80 1.75
C THR A 189 0.69 -15.76 0.34
N SER A 190 -0.51 -16.31 0.12
CA SER A 190 -1.12 -16.45 -1.22
C SER A 190 -2.64 -16.22 -1.27
N PRO A 191 -3.19 -15.11 -0.71
CA PRO A 191 -4.63 -14.92 -0.55
C PRO A 191 -5.32 -14.53 -1.87
N SER A 192 -5.46 -15.45 -2.81
CA SER A 192 -6.12 -15.16 -4.10
C SER A 192 -7.64 -15.04 -3.96
N MET A 193 -8.23 -14.05 -4.65
CA MET A 193 -9.68 -13.80 -4.65
C MET A 193 -10.25 -13.57 -3.24
N THR A 194 -9.48 -12.96 -2.35
CA THR A 194 -9.83 -12.80 -0.93
C THR A 194 -10.08 -11.34 -0.57
N VAL A 195 -11.11 -11.09 0.24
CA VAL A 195 -11.36 -9.82 0.92
C VAL A 195 -11.11 -9.99 2.41
N ALA A 196 -10.19 -9.23 2.99
CA ALA A 196 -9.90 -9.18 4.42
C ALA A 196 -9.91 -7.72 4.88
N ILE A 197 -10.94 -7.31 5.63
CA ILE A 197 -11.13 -5.93 6.07
C ILE A 197 -11.33 -5.89 7.58
N GLY A 198 -10.52 -5.11 8.29
CA GLY A 198 -10.54 -4.97 9.75
C GLY A 198 -9.20 -5.35 10.37
N GLN A 199 -8.93 -4.81 11.55
CA GLN A 199 -7.71 -5.12 12.28
C GLN A 199 -7.62 -6.61 12.60
N ASN A 200 -6.47 -7.22 12.32
CA ASN A 200 -6.19 -8.65 12.48
C ASN A 200 -7.20 -9.59 11.78
N SER A 201 -7.93 -9.12 10.77
CA SER A 201 -8.76 -9.99 9.94
C SER A 201 -7.84 -10.96 9.18
N LEU A 202 -8.18 -12.26 9.17
CA LEU A 202 -7.39 -13.31 8.50
C LEU A 202 -5.90 -13.35 8.94
N TYR A 203 -5.60 -13.01 10.19
CA TYR A 203 -4.22 -12.82 10.67
C TYR A 203 -3.29 -14.01 10.37
N SER A 204 -3.76 -15.24 10.58
CA SER A 204 -2.98 -16.50 10.42
C SER A 204 -3.14 -17.21 9.06
N GLY A 205 -3.73 -16.57 8.04
CA GLY A 205 -4.19 -17.18 6.77
C GLY A 205 -3.12 -17.63 5.79
N SER A 206 -2.24 -18.58 6.14
CA SER A 206 -1.06 -18.92 5.32
C SER A 206 -1.36 -19.20 3.84
N SER A 207 -2.52 -19.79 3.50
CA SER A 207 -2.89 -20.14 2.11
C SER A 207 -4.39 -20.10 1.79
N ALA A 208 -5.20 -19.46 2.63
CA ALA A 208 -6.65 -19.45 2.49
C ALA A 208 -7.10 -18.57 1.29
N ILE A 209 -7.88 -19.13 0.35
CA ILE A 209 -8.33 -18.44 -0.87
C ILE A 209 -9.85 -18.32 -0.95
N ARG A 210 -10.32 -17.36 -1.76
CA ARG A 210 -11.77 -17.10 -1.99
C ARG A 210 -12.55 -16.79 -0.72
N ASN A 211 -11.90 -16.21 0.30
CA ASN A 211 -12.56 -15.86 1.56
C ASN A 211 -13.05 -14.40 1.55
N THR A 212 -14.17 -14.13 2.20
CA THR A 212 -14.64 -12.78 2.52
C THR A 212 -14.68 -12.62 4.04
N VAL A 213 -13.78 -11.81 4.58
CA VAL A 213 -13.55 -11.64 6.02
C VAL A 213 -13.64 -10.16 6.36
N VAL A 214 -14.62 -9.76 7.16
CA VAL A 214 -14.85 -8.35 7.52
C VAL A 214 -15.11 -8.22 9.02
N GLY A 215 -14.19 -7.61 9.76
CA GLY A 215 -14.33 -7.33 11.20
C GLY A 215 -13.02 -7.39 11.98
N TYR A 216 -13.03 -6.86 13.20
CA TYR A 216 -11.91 -6.98 14.14
C TYR A 216 -11.71 -8.45 14.55
N ASN A 217 -10.50 -8.99 14.39
CA ASN A 217 -10.15 -10.40 14.66
C ASN A 217 -11.05 -11.43 13.95
N SER A 218 -11.73 -11.06 12.87
CA SER A 218 -12.54 -12.03 12.11
C SER A 218 -11.62 -13.01 11.39
N ALA A 219 -11.96 -14.31 11.43
CA ALA A 219 -11.14 -15.40 10.89
C ALA A 219 -9.67 -15.37 11.36
N TYR A 220 -9.40 -14.88 12.58
CA TYR A 220 -8.04 -14.65 13.08
C TYR A 220 -7.11 -15.87 12.93
N ASN A 221 -7.59 -17.06 13.31
CA ASN A 221 -6.81 -18.31 13.26
C ASN A 221 -6.97 -19.10 11.95
N ALA A 222 -7.72 -18.59 10.96
CA ALA A 222 -7.94 -19.33 9.72
C ALA A 222 -6.61 -19.51 9.00
N THR A 223 -6.25 -20.72 8.61
CA THR A 223 -4.95 -21.05 7.99
C THR A 223 -5.11 -21.47 6.53
N THR A 224 -5.96 -22.46 6.25
CA THR A 224 -6.14 -23.07 4.92
C THR A 224 -7.60 -23.29 4.51
N GLY A 225 -8.56 -22.80 5.30
CA GLY A 225 -9.98 -22.90 4.98
C GLY A 225 -10.35 -21.97 3.82
N ASP A 226 -10.96 -22.53 2.76
CA ASP A 226 -11.35 -21.77 1.57
C ASP A 226 -12.84 -21.43 1.59
N ASP A 227 -13.22 -20.44 0.77
CA ASP A 227 -14.62 -20.13 0.46
C ASP A 227 -15.48 -19.75 1.70
N ASN A 228 -14.88 -19.21 2.75
CA ASN A 228 -15.59 -18.78 3.95
C ASN A 228 -16.03 -17.31 3.85
N CYS A 229 -17.22 -17.02 4.39
CA CYS A 229 -17.75 -15.67 4.58
C CYS A 229 -17.84 -15.38 6.09
N CYS A 230 -16.90 -14.60 6.62
CA CYS A 230 -16.87 -14.18 8.02
C CYS A 230 -17.17 -12.69 8.13
N PHE A 231 -18.25 -12.31 8.83
CA PHE A 231 -18.64 -10.89 8.99
C PHE A 231 -18.98 -10.56 10.44
N GLY A 232 -18.20 -9.70 11.07
CA GLY A 232 -18.39 -9.24 12.44
C GLY A 232 -17.12 -9.33 13.29
N VAL A 233 -17.16 -8.72 14.47
CA VAL A 233 -16.07 -8.79 15.46
C VAL A 233 -15.95 -10.24 15.95
N ASP A 234 -14.74 -10.80 15.89
CA ASP A 234 -14.41 -12.18 16.27
C ASP A 234 -15.24 -13.26 15.52
N ALA A 235 -15.92 -12.91 14.42
CA ALA A 235 -16.63 -13.88 13.58
C ALA A 235 -15.63 -14.87 12.96
N GLY A 236 -15.83 -16.17 13.17
CA GLY A 236 -14.93 -17.22 12.72
C GLY A 236 -13.52 -17.18 13.35
N LYS A 237 -13.32 -16.48 14.47
CA LYS A 237 -11.99 -16.34 15.10
C LYS A 237 -11.23 -17.65 15.29
N PHE A 238 -11.94 -18.73 15.62
CA PHE A 238 -11.37 -20.06 15.90
C PHE A 238 -11.30 -20.97 14.68
N LEU A 239 -11.83 -20.56 13.54
CA LEU A 239 -11.77 -21.32 12.30
C LEU A 239 -10.30 -21.52 11.94
N THR A 240 -9.89 -22.75 11.62
CA THR A 240 -8.53 -23.08 11.19
C THR A 240 -8.54 -23.58 9.75
N THR A 241 -9.12 -24.75 9.50
CA THR A 241 -9.12 -25.41 8.17
C THR A 241 -10.51 -25.62 7.58
N GLY A 242 -11.57 -25.27 8.32
CA GLY A 242 -12.94 -25.41 7.83
C GLY A 242 -13.20 -24.54 6.61
N SER A 243 -13.93 -25.07 5.63
CA SER A 243 -14.20 -24.41 4.35
C SER A 243 -15.69 -24.20 4.11
N SER A 244 -16.03 -23.28 3.23
CA SER A 244 -17.41 -23.02 2.80
C SER A 244 -18.38 -22.66 3.93
N ASN A 245 -17.89 -22.01 4.99
CA ASN A 245 -18.73 -21.58 6.11
C ASN A 245 -19.19 -20.13 5.95
N ILE A 246 -20.43 -19.84 6.37
CA ILE A 246 -20.96 -18.49 6.54
C ILE A 246 -21.06 -18.21 8.05
N LEU A 247 -20.21 -17.32 8.57
CA LEU A 247 -20.09 -16.99 9.99
C LEU A 247 -20.34 -15.49 10.19
N ILE A 248 -21.54 -15.12 10.64
CA ILE A 248 -21.98 -13.71 10.69
C ILE A 248 -22.44 -13.32 12.10
N GLY A 249 -21.92 -12.21 12.61
CA GLY A 249 -22.27 -11.61 13.90
C GLY A 249 -21.07 -11.38 14.82
N PHE A 250 -21.28 -10.65 15.92
CA PHE A 250 -20.29 -10.60 17.01
C PHE A 250 -20.08 -12.02 17.55
N GLU A 251 -18.87 -12.55 17.47
CA GLU A 251 -18.53 -13.94 17.79
C GLU A 251 -19.35 -14.97 16.97
N GLY A 252 -19.67 -14.68 15.69
CA GLY A 252 -20.35 -15.63 14.82
C GLY A 252 -19.53 -16.92 14.64
N GLY A 253 -20.08 -18.08 15.02
CA GLY A 253 -19.34 -19.35 15.04
C GLY A 253 -18.54 -19.59 16.31
N ALA A 254 -18.66 -18.73 17.32
CA ALA A 254 -18.02 -18.86 18.62
C ALA A 254 -19.03 -18.63 19.76
N THR A 255 -18.75 -19.22 20.93
CA THR A 255 -19.43 -18.85 22.17
C THR A 255 -18.51 -17.91 22.94
N SER A 256 -19.06 -16.85 23.52
CA SER A 256 -18.34 -15.99 24.46
C SER A 256 -17.66 -16.86 25.55
N GLY A 257 -16.34 -17.02 25.46
CA GLY A 257 -15.53 -17.80 26.42
C GLY A 257 -15.28 -19.28 26.09
N ALA A 258 -15.69 -19.80 24.93
CA ALA A 258 -15.38 -21.18 24.50
C ALA A 258 -14.88 -21.25 23.05
N ALA A 259 -14.20 -22.35 22.70
CA ALA A 259 -13.75 -22.58 21.32
C ALA A 259 -14.96 -22.66 20.37
N GLY A 260 -14.92 -21.86 19.30
CA GLY A 260 -15.88 -21.89 18.21
C GLY A 260 -15.60 -22.99 17.17
N LEU A 261 -16.30 -22.94 16.04
CA LEU A 261 -16.04 -23.78 14.88
C LEU A 261 -14.57 -23.70 14.46
N THR A 262 -13.86 -24.84 14.42
CA THR A 262 -12.43 -24.94 14.08
C THR A 262 -12.22 -25.54 12.70
N THR A 263 -12.67 -26.79 12.47
CA THR A 263 -12.39 -27.54 11.23
C THR A 263 -13.64 -27.92 10.44
N GLY A 264 -14.82 -27.69 11.03
CA GLY A 264 -16.09 -27.95 10.39
C GLY A 264 -16.32 -27.16 9.10
N SER A 265 -17.03 -27.74 8.15
CA SER A 265 -17.22 -27.15 6.81
C SER A 265 -18.69 -27.10 6.40
N ASN A 266 -19.02 -26.24 5.44
CA ASN A 266 -20.38 -26.09 4.90
C ASN A 266 -21.43 -25.75 5.99
N ASN A 267 -21.09 -24.88 6.93
CA ASN A 267 -22.01 -24.42 7.96
C ASN A 267 -22.50 -22.99 7.73
N ILE A 268 -23.72 -22.68 8.15
CA ILE A 268 -24.29 -21.33 8.17
C ILE A 268 -24.58 -20.97 9.63
N ILE A 269 -23.78 -20.09 10.22
CA ILE A 269 -23.88 -19.67 11.62
C ILE A 269 -24.08 -18.15 11.66
N ILE A 270 -25.28 -17.71 12.02
CA ILE A 270 -25.67 -16.29 11.96
C ILE A 270 -26.27 -15.86 13.30
N GLY A 271 -25.67 -14.85 13.94
CA GLY A 271 -26.19 -14.22 15.14
C GLY A 271 -25.08 -13.76 16.11
N LYS A 272 -25.47 -13.01 17.14
CA LYS A 272 -24.57 -12.60 18.22
C LYS A 272 -24.25 -13.79 19.13
N SER A 273 -22.97 -14.06 19.37
CA SER A 273 -22.45 -15.13 20.25
C SER A 273 -23.15 -16.45 19.97
N THR A 274 -23.19 -16.82 18.69
CA THR A 274 -23.88 -18.00 18.18
C THR A 274 -22.86 -19.09 17.91
N ALA A 275 -23.01 -20.22 18.61
CA ALA A 275 -22.08 -21.33 18.58
C ALA A 275 -22.52 -22.41 17.59
N SER A 276 -21.58 -23.11 16.97
CA SER A 276 -21.86 -24.38 16.32
C SER A 276 -22.18 -25.47 17.36
N SER A 277 -22.87 -26.55 16.97
CA SER A 277 -23.14 -27.68 17.88
C SER A 277 -21.88 -28.42 18.33
N SER A 278 -20.79 -28.31 17.56
CA SER A 278 -19.46 -28.83 17.88
C SER A 278 -18.41 -27.99 17.14
N THR A 279 -17.16 -28.03 17.58
CA THR A 279 -16.04 -27.36 16.89
C THR A 279 -15.73 -27.98 15.52
N THR A 280 -16.20 -29.20 15.25
CA THR A 280 -15.95 -29.96 14.01
C THR A 280 -17.19 -30.22 13.17
N VAL A 281 -18.36 -29.69 13.56
CA VAL A 281 -19.62 -29.96 12.86
C VAL A 281 -19.56 -29.50 11.41
N SER A 282 -20.19 -30.25 10.51
CA SER A 282 -20.32 -29.85 9.11
C SER A 282 -21.77 -29.98 8.67
N ASN A 283 -22.17 -29.19 7.67
CA ASN A 283 -23.52 -29.17 7.12
C ASN A 283 -24.60 -28.70 8.12
N GLU A 284 -24.27 -27.76 9.00
CA GLU A 284 -25.17 -27.21 10.00
C GLU A 284 -25.68 -25.81 9.63
N ILE A 285 -26.95 -25.53 9.94
CA ILE A 285 -27.48 -24.16 9.99
C ILE A 285 -27.83 -23.83 11.44
N THR A 286 -27.18 -22.82 12.00
CA THR A 286 -27.44 -22.31 13.35
C THR A 286 -27.76 -20.81 13.30
N LEU A 287 -28.94 -20.44 13.80
CA LEU A 287 -29.46 -19.07 13.74
C LEU A 287 -29.76 -18.54 15.16
N GLY A 288 -28.93 -17.61 15.61
CA GLY A 288 -29.06 -16.93 16.89
C GLY A 288 -28.65 -17.80 18.09
N ASN A 289 -28.70 -17.18 19.27
CA ASN A 289 -28.36 -17.84 20.54
C ASN A 289 -29.63 -18.20 21.34
N THR A 290 -29.44 -18.77 22.52
CA THR A 290 -30.53 -19.23 23.42
C THR A 290 -31.48 -18.14 23.90
N ASN A 291 -31.16 -16.85 23.71
CA ASN A 291 -32.07 -15.75 24.02
C ASN A 291 -33.11 -15.50 22.91
N ILE A 292 -32.97 -16.11 21.73
CA ILE A 292 -33.96 -16.01 20.66
C ILE A 292 -35.17 -16.88 21.01
N THR A 293 -36.32 -16.24 21.25
CA THR A 293 -37.57 -16.92 21.64
C THR A 293 -38.58 -17.06 20.51
N LYS A 294 -38.30 -16.47 19.34
CA LYS A 294 -39.19 -16.50 18.18
C LYS A 294 -38.38 -16.66 16.89
N PHE A 295 -38.72 -17.67 16.11
CA PHE A 295 -38.30 -17.79 14.72
C PHE A 295 -39.47 -17.33 13.84
N ARG A 296 -39.29 -16.23 13.10
CA ARG A 296 -40.34 -15.65 12.27
C ARG A 296 -39.96 -15.78 10.79
N VAL A 297 -40.86 -16.36 10.00
CA VAL A 297 -40.79 -16.36 8.53
C VAL A 297 -42.02 -15.62 8.00
N PRO A 298 -41.91 -14.34 7.60
CA PRO A 298 -43.05 -13.57 7.10
C PRO A 298 -43.75 -14.25 5.93
N GLY A 299 -45.08 -14.19 5.88
CA GLY A 299 -45.89 -14.79 4.80
C GLY A 299 -46.19 -16.28 4.96
N LEU A 300 -45.59 -16.94 5.95
CA LEU A 300 -45.92 -18.32 6.32
C LEU A 300 -46.63 -18.30 7.68
N ASN A 301 -47.88 -18.76 7.69
CA ASN A 301 -48.66 -18.93 8.92
C ASN A 301 -48.37 -20.34 9.46
N PHE A 302 -47.41 -20.44 10.38
CA PHE A 302 -47.25 -21.61 11.25
C PHE A 302 -47.57 -21.23 12.69
#